data_AF-A0A3Q1FD63-F1
#
_entry.id   AF-A0A3Q1FD63-F1
#
_cell.length_a   1.000
_cell.length_b   1.000
_cell.length_c   1.000
_cell.angle_alpha   90.00
_cell.angle_beta   90.00
_cell.angle_gamma   90.00
#
_symmetry.space_group_name_H-M   'P 1'
#
loop_
_entity.id
_entity.type
_entity.pdbx_description
1 polymer ?
#
loop_
_entity_poly.entity_id
_entity_poly.type
_entity_poly.pdbx_seq_one_letter_code
_entity_poly.pdbx_strand_id
1 'polypeptide(L)'
;SGGGEGSFLSEIAAGTLYMYCMGGNEGGGGDECMQHSLIYLHTLVDRRPVCPVFVSLVPPREPTVTCRSNTYPKGFYCSWHQLHPTYIPTTFEVDVQHNQRLLDVQKDAVHKNRCHVRFPEVFSSFPYKVNVTAVNSLGKAFTTISFEESSIVKPDPPERVTATPIRLNARRLEVSWHSPATWPDIDNFPLKYFLRYRPLIREQWQHVELSDSTSHTITDAYAGKEYIIQVAAKDTEIGTWSDWSVAVHATPWIEDPLPITSTTEVDVSTGRAMKRTVRWSFELMLT
;
A
#
# COMPACT_ATOMS: atom_id res chain seq x y z
N SER A 1 -8.99 -30.43 -20.38
CA SER A 1 -8.08 -29.71 -19.48
C SER A 1 -8.92 -28.78 -18.63
N GLY A 2 -8.94 -29.01 -17.32
CA GLY A 2 -8.43 -28.05 -16.32
C GLY A 2 -9.54 -27.05 -15.95
N GLY A 3 -10.31 -27.25 -14.89
CA GLY A 3 -9.95 -27.05 -13.47
C GLY A 3 -10.85 -25.90 -12.98
N GLY A 4 -11.60 -25.93 -11.87
CA GLY A 4 -11.43 -26.67 -10.63
C GLY A 4 -11.09 -25.66 -9.53
N GLU A 5 -12.09 -24.97 -8.98
CA GLU A 5 -12.10 -24.20 -7.72
C GLU A 5 -13.57 -23.78 -7.51
N GLY A 6 -14.38 -24.49 -6.71
CA GLY A 6 -14.25 -24.57 -5.26
C GLY A 6 -15.43 -23.88 -4.55
N SER A 7 -16.63 -23.87 -5.16
CA SER A 7 -17.88 -23.42 -4.53
C SER A 7 -18.48 -24.57 -3.71
N PHE A 8 -17.89 -24.90 -2.56
CA PHE A 8 -18.41 -25.94 -1.67
C PHE A 8 -19.00 -25.33 -0.39
N LEU A 9 -20.08 -24.56 -0.55
CA LEU A 9 -20.99 -24.20 0.55
C LEU A 9 -22.46 -24.26 0.10
N SER A 10 -22.78 -25.05 -0.91
CA SER A 10 -24.18 -25.37 -1.25
C SER A 10 -24.51 -26.79 -0.79
N GLU A 11 -25.62 -26.89 -0.04
CA GLU A 11 -26.29 -28.11 0.41
C GLU A 11 -25.76 -28.75 1.71
N ILE A 12 -25.95 -28.03 2.81
CA ILE A 12 -26.19 -28.69 4.11
C ILE A 12 -27.60 -29.30 4.04
N ALA A 13 -27.66 -30.59 3.74
CA ALA A 13 -28.87 -31.41 3.87
C ALA A 13 -29.47 -31.24 5.28
N ALA A 14 -30.80 -31.23 5.36
CA ALA A 14 -31.61 -30.98 6.56
C ALA A 14 -31.28 -31.91 7.74
N GLY A 15 -30.19 -31.62 8.46
CA GLY A 15 -29.79 -32.25 9.70
C GLY A 15 -29.82 -31.24 10.84
N THR A 16 -30.44 -31.61 11.95
CA THR A 16 -30.45 -30.82 13.19
C THR A 16 -29.01 -30.60 13.69
N LEU A 17 -28.59 -29.34 13.81
CA LEU A 17 -27.29 -28.95 14.32
C LEU A 17 -27.27 -29.06 15.86
N TYR A 18 -26.51 -29.99 16.42
CA TYR A 18 -26.29 -30.06 17.86
C TYR A 18 -24.95 -29.41 18.22
N MET A 19 -24.99 -28.26 18.90
CA MET A 19 -23.80 -27.63 19.48
C MET A 19 -23.48 -28.27 20.83
N TYR A 20 -22.34 -28.92 20.94
CA TYR A 20 -21.80 -29.40 22.23
C TYR A 20 -20.55 -28.59 22.58
N CYS A 21 -20.62 -27.81 23.66
CA CYS A 21 -19.44 -27.27 24.32
C CYS A 21 -18.90 -28.35 25.26
N MET A 22 -17.74 -28.93 24.94
CA MET A 22 -17.10 -29.91 25.83
C MET A 22 -16.44 -29.17 26.99
N GLY A 23 -17.14 -29.04 28.12
CA GLY A 23 -16.53 -28.71 29.39
C GLY A 23 -15.69 -29.90 29.85
N GLY A 24 -14.40 -29.69 30.11
CA GLY A 24 -13.51 -30.70 30.68
C GLY A 24 -14.02 -31.09 32.06
N ASN A 25 -14.39 -32.37 32.22
CA ASN A 25 -14.87 -32.91 33.50
C ASN A 25 -13.67 -33.41 34.31
N GLU A 26 -13.09 -32.55 35.14
CA GLU A 26 -12.34 -32.97 36.32
C GLU A 26 -12.88 -32.20 37.53
N GLY A 27 -13.31 -32.94 38.54
CA GLY A 27 -14.13 -32.42 39.63
C GLY A 27 -13.45 -31.35 40.48
N GLY A 28 -14.25 -30.35 40.85
CA GLY A 28 -13.98 -29.46 41.99
C GLY A 28 -13.59 -28.03 41.62
N GLY A 29 -14.59 -27.14 41.62
CA GLY A 29 -14.44 -25.71 41.94
C GLY A 29 -13.76 -24.82 40.90
N GLY A 30 -14.56 -23.99 40.22
CA GLY A 30 -14.09 -22.84 39.46
C GLY A 30 -14.55 -22.89 38.01
N ASP A 31 -15.49 -22.02 37.64
CA ASP A 31 -15.88 -21.76 36.26
C ASP A 31 -14.74 -21.05 35.51
N GLU A 32 -13.69 -21.78 35.13
CA GLU A 32 -12.74 -21.33 34.10
C GLU A 32 -13.14 -21.96 32.77
N CYS A 33 -13.82 -21.18 31.93
CA CYS A 33 -14.00 -21.52 30.51
C CYS A 33 -12.63 -21.53 29.83
N MET A 34 -12.02 -22.71 29.75
CA MET A 34 -10.75 -22.92 29.04
C MET A 34 -10.83 -22.43 27.59
N GLN A 35 -9.79 -21.71 27.21
CA GLN A 35 -9.58 -20.81 26.07
C GLN A 35 -9.79 -21.39 24.65
N HIS A 36 -10.21 -22.64 24.46
CA HIS A 36 -10.41 -23.25 23.13
C HIS A 36 -11.76 -23.97 23.04
N SER A 37 -12.75 -23.32 22.44
CA SER A 37 -14.06 -23.92 22.20
C SER A 37 -14.05 -24.74 20.90
N LEU A 38 -13.95 -26.06 21.02
CA LEU A 38 -14.14 -26.99 19.90
C LEU A 38 -15.64 -27.27 19.75
N ILE A 39 -16.23 -26.98 18.59
CA ILE A 39 -17.61 -27.35 18.27
C ILE A 39 -17.63 -28.63 17.43
N TYR A 40 -18.45 -29.59 17.85
CA TYR A 40 -18.74 -30.82 17.13
C TYR A 40 -19.99 -30.66 16.26
N LEU A 41 -19.89 -30.92 14.96
CA LEU A 41 -21.07 -31.11 14.09
C LEU A 41 -21.30 -32.59 13.83
N HIS A 42 -22.49 -33.09 14.16
CA HIS A 42 -23.00 -34.38 13.69
C HIS A 42 -23.98 -34.16 12.52
N THR A 43 -23.67 -34.69 11.34
CA THR A 43 -24.67 -34.80 10.26
C THR A 43 -25.33 -36.18 10.35
N LEU A 44 -26.61 -36.23 10.74
CA LEU A 44 -27.39 -37.46 10.71
C LEU A 44 -27.85 -37.75 9.28
N VAL A 45 -26.93 -38.18 8.42
CA VAL A 45 -27.29 -38.78 7.13
C VAL A 45 -27.02 -40.28 7.23
N ASP A 46 -28.11 -41.00 7.47
CA ASP A 46 -28.24 -42.43 7.15
C ASP A 46 -27.31 -43.39 7.90
N ARG A 47 -27.51 -43.55 9.23
CA ARG A 47 -26.97 -44.61 10.13
C ARG A 47 -25.48 -45.01 9.98
N ARG A 48 -24.65 -44.20 9.33
CA ARG A 48 -23.20 -44.41 9.21
C ARG A 48 -22.49 -43.56 10.28
N PRO A 49 -21.41 -44.07 10.89
CA PRO A 49 -20.58 -43.25 11.77
C PRO A 49 -19.94 -42.13 10.95
N VAL A 50 -20.40 -40.91 11.18
CA VAL A 50 -19.82 -39.70 10.58
C VAL A 50 -18.64 -39.25 11.44
N CYS A 51 -17.50 -38.99 10.80
CA CYS A 51 -16.34 -38.40 11.48
C CYS A 51 -16.74 -37.05 12.09
N PRO A 52 -16.44 -36.78 13.38
CA PRO A 52 -16.72 -35.48 13.96
C PRO A 52 -15.93 -34.40 13.22
N VAL A 53 -16.63 -33.37 12.75
CA VAL A 53 -15.98 -32.15 12.22
C VAL A 53 -15.70 -31.24 13.40
N PHE A 54 -14.42 -30.97 13.64
CA PHE A 54 -13.96 -30.02 14.64
C PHE A 54 -13.94 -28.63 14.02
N VAL A 55 -14.82 -27.75 14.48
CA VAL A 55 -14.74 -26.33 14.15
C VAL A 55 -14.11 -25.60 15.33
N SER A 56 -12.87 -25.13 15.13
CA SER A 56 -12.15 -24.32 16.12
C SER A 56 -12.62 -22.88 16.00
N LEU A 57 -13.55 -22.47 16.86
CA LEU A 57 -13.97 -21.08 16.96
C LEU A 57 -13.15 -20.40 18.07
N VAL A 58 -12.65 -19.21 17.79
CA VAL A 58 -11.71 -18.53 18.71
C VAL A 58 -12.26 -17.16 19.11
N PRO A 59 -12.23 -16.79 20.40
CA PRO A 59 -12.54 -15.41 20.81
C PRO A 59 -11.57 -14.42 20.17
N PRO A 60 -11.96 -13.15 19.99
CA PRO A 60 -11.10 -12.18 19.35
C PRO A 60 -9.93 -11.86 20.27
N ARG A 61 -8.77 -11.62 19.66
CA ARG A 61 -7.61 -11.03 20.35
C ARG A 61 -7.54 -9.55 20.06
N GLU A 62 -6.66 -8.87 20.78
CA GLU A 62 -6.35 -7.45 20.61
C GLU A 62 -6.00 -7.14 19.14
N PRO A 63 -6.78 -6.28 18.46
CA PRO A 63 -6.49 -5.90 17.07
C PRO A 63 -5.32 -4.92 17.01
N THR A 64 -4.52 -5.00 15.96
CA THR A 64 -3.44 -4.03 15.76
C THR A 64 -4.00 -2.78 15.09
N VAL A 65 -3.90 -1.65 15.77
CA VAL A 65 -4.47 -0.35 15.35
C VAL A 65 -3.35 0.59 14.90
N THR A 66 -3.56 1.25 13.76
CA THR A 66 -2.64 2.24 13.20
C THR A 66 -3.42 3.46 12.74
N CYS A 67 -2.99 4.66 13.10
CA CYS A 67 -3.60 5.90 12.64
C CYS A 67 -2.61 6.72 11.81
N ARG A 68 -3.13 7.42 10.80
CA ARG A 68 -2.35 8.24 9.87
C ARG A 68 -3.17 9.42 9.37
N SER A 69 -2.51 10.56 9.22
CA SER A 69 -3.06 11.76 8.58
C SER A 69 -2.32 12.05 7.27
N ASN A 70 -2.98 11.79 6.15
CA ASN A 70 -2.54 12.16 4.80
C ASN A 70 -3.31 13.36 4.23
N THR A 71 -4.26 13.92 4.99
CA THR A 71 -5.15 15.03 4.59
C THR A 71 -5.05 16.21 5.55
N TYR A 72 -3.96 16.31 6.31
CA TYR A 72 -3.74 17.38 7.27
C TYR A 72 -3.92 18.77 6.63
N PRO A 73 -4.58 19.73 7.29
CA PRO A 73 -5.14 19.68 8.66
C PRO A 73 -6.62 19.24 8.73
N LYS A 74 -7.17 18.59 7.70
CA LYS A 74 -8.62 18.27 7.66
C LYS A 74 -9.01 17.11 8.58
N GLY A 75 -8.18 16.08 8.66
CA GLY A 75 -8.49 14.91 9.46
C GLY A 75 -7.46 13.80 9.34
N PHE A 76 -7.75 12.69 10.00
CA PHE A 76 -6.95 11.48 9.98
C PHE A 76 -7.86 10.26 9.85
N TYR A 77 -7.24 9.13 9.50
CA TYR A 77 -7.91 7.85 9.51
C TYR A 77 -7.18 6.87 10.42
N CYS A 78 -7.93 5.91 10.94
CA CYS A 78 -7.37 4.77 11.65
C CYS A 78 -7.79 3.49 10.93
N SER A 79 -6.86 2.57 10.81
CA SER A 79 -7.09 1.23 10.28
C SER A 79 -6.68 0.20 11.32
N TRP A 80 -7.39 -0.93 11.32
CA TRP A 80 -7.08 -2.03 12.21
C TRP A 80 -7.04 -3.36 11.47
N HIS A 81 -6.24 -4.27 11.98
CA HIS A 81 -6.12 -5.61 11.43
C HIS A 81 -6.10 -6.64 12.55
N GLN A 82 -6.73 -7.76 12.27
CA GLN A 82 -6.80 -8.88 13.19
C GLN A 82 -5.78 -9.92 12.76
N LEU A 83 -4.68 -10.02 13.52
CA LEU A 83 -3.57 -10.93 13.21
C LEU A 83 -3.95 -12.42 13.38
N HIS A 84 -4.91 -12.70 14.25
CA HIS A 84 -5.34 -14.06 14.59
C HIS A 84 -6.78 -14.30 14.10
N PRO A 85 -7.00 -15.22 13.16
CA PRO A 85 -8.34 -15.52 12.66
C PRO A 85 -9.22 -16.14 13.76
N THR A 86 -10.47 -15.69 13.83
CA THR A 86 -11.47 -16.19 14.79
C THR A 86 -12.38 -17.27 14.23
N TYR A 87 -12.40 -17.41 12.90
CA TYR A 87 -13.27 -18.33 12.15
C TYR A 87 -14.78 -18.13 12.42
N ILE A 88 -15.15 -16.96 12.97
CA ILE A 88 -16.52 -16.49 13.16
C ILE A 88 -16.67 -15.01 12.79
N PRO A 89 -17.88 -14.56 12.41
CA PRO A 89 -18.14 -13.15 12.18
C PRO A 89 -17.71 -12.30 13.38
N THR A 90 -16.78 -11.37 13.13
CA THR A 90 -16.24 -10.46 14.15
C THR A 90 -16.52 -9.03 13.68
N THR A 91 -17.13 -8.22 14.55
CA THR A 91 -17.47 -6.82 14.30
C THR A 91 -16.55 -5.90 15.08
N PHE A 92 -16.36 -4.67 14.60
CA PHE A 92 -15.49 -3.68 15.24
C PHE A 92 -16.26 -2.41 15.62
N GLU A 93 -16.08 -2.02 16.88
CA GLU A 93 -16.54 -0.77 17.48
C GLU A 93 -15.34 0.15 17.66
N VAL A 94 -15.47 1.43 17.32
CA VAL A 94 -14.37 2.39 17.36
C VAL A 94 -14.83 3.66 18.05
N ASP A 95 -14.10 4.04 19.10
CA ASP A 95 -14.32 5.27 19.84
C ASP A 95 -13.05 6.13 19.78
N VAL A 96 -13.23 7.41 19.51
CA VAL A 96 -12.13 8.38 19.46
C VAL A 96 -12.41 9.52 20.42
N GLN A 97 -11.46 9.79 21.29
CA GLN A 97 -11.54 10.82 22.31
C GLN A 97 -10.39 11.82 22.16
N HIS A 98 -10.71 13.09 22.30
CA HIS A 98 -9.75 14.19 22.28
C HIS A 98 -10.15 15.24 23.32
N ASN A 99 -9.21 15.64 24.18
CA ASN A 99 -9.47 16.57 25.30
C ASN A 99 -10.75 16.23 26.09
N GLN A 100 -10.87 14.97 26.50
CA GLN A 100 -12.03 14.39 27.21
C GLN A 100 -13.36 14.37 26.43
N ARG A 101 -13.42 14.89 25.19
CA ARG A 101 -14.60 14.86 24.33
C ARG A 101 -14.56 13.68 23.37
N LEU A 102 -15.72 13.04 23.18
CA LEU A 102 -15.89 12.04 22.12
C LEU A 102 -16.03 12.74 20.77
N LEU A 103 -15.30 12.24 19.77
CA LEU A 103 -15.33 12.74 18.40
C LEU A 103 -16.25 11.88 17.54
N ASP A 104 -16.79 12.50 16.49
CA ASP A 104 -17.57 11.79 15.49
C ASP A 104 -16.68 10.94 14.57
N VAL A 105 -17.04 9.67 14.40
CA VAL A 105 -16.26 8.67 13.67
C VAL A 105 -17.02 8.20 12.45
N GLN A 106 -16.49 8.51 11.27
CA GLN A 106 -17.09 8.12 10.00
C GLN A 106 -16.48 6.80 9.52
N LYS A 107 -17.27 5.71 9.53
CA LYS A 107 -16.81 4.41 9.02
C LYS A 107 -16.67 4.46 7.49
N ASP A 108 -15.59 3.89 6.98
CA ASP A 108 -15.32 3.87 5.54
C ASP A 108 -16.26 2.87 4.83
N ALA A 109 -16.90 3.31 3.75
CA ALA A 109 -17.86 2.49 3.01
C ALA A 109 -17.19 1.34 2.24
N VAL A 110 -15.94 1.54 1.81
CA VAL A 110 -15.18 0.59 1.00
C VAL A 110 -14.35 -0.32 1.90
N HIS A 111 -13.67 0.26 2.88
CA HIS A 111 -12.74 -0.46 3.76
C HIS A 111 -13.34 -0.63 5.16
N LYS A 112 -13.99 -1.78 5.40
CA LYS A 112 -14.70 -2.06 6.67
C LYS A 112 -13.85 -1.89 7.94
N ASN A 113 -12.53 -2.05 7.83
CA ASN A 113 -11.58 -1.91 8.94
C ASN A 113 -10.87 -0.55 8.96
N ARG A 114 -11.54 0.49 8.46
CA ARG A 114 -11.02 1.86 8.44
C ARG A 114 -12.11 2.85 8.84
N CYS A 115 -11.71 3.88 9.58
CA CYS A 115 -12.57 5.01 9.91
C CYS A 115 -11.85 6.34 9.70
N HIS A 116 -12.62 7.41 9.52
CA HIS A 116 -12.14 8.77 9.33
C HIS A 116 -12.66 9.67 10.45
N VAL A 117 -11.80 10.56 10.93
CA VAL A 117 -12.09 11.52 11.99
C VAL A 117 -11.56 12.89 11.57
N ARG A 118 -12.37 13.93 11.77
CA ARG A 118 -11.95 15.32 11.50
C ARG A 118 -11.20 15.89 12.69
N PHE A 119 -10.19 16.71 12.41
CA PHE A 119 -9.53 17.47 13.46
C PHE A 119 -10.48 18.59 13.93
N PRO A 120 -10.84 18.67 15.22
CA PRO A 120 -11.68 19.75 15.75
C PRO A 120 -10.92 21.08 15.81
N GLU A 121 -9.62 21.03 16.05
CA GLU A 121 -8.68 22.14 16.10
C GLU A 121 -7.35 21.67 15.52
N VAL A 122 -6.55 22.61 15.00
CA VAL A 122 -5.23 22.34 14.43
C VAL A 122 -4.17 22.70 15.48
N PHE A 123 -3.08 21.95 15.54
CA PHE A 123 -2.00 22.13 16.51
C PHE A 123 -2.43 21.93 17.97
N SER A 124 -3.33 20.96 18.22
CA SER A 124 -3.71 20.65 19.59
C SER A 124 -2.55 20.02 20.36
N SER A 125 -2.37 20.44 21.61
CA SER A 125 -1.42 19.82 22.54
C SER A 125 -2.00 18.62 23.28
N PHE A 126 -3.31 18.35 23.12
CA PHE A 126 -3.96 17.21 23.75
C PHE A 126 -3.80 15.95 22.89
N PRO A 127 -3.42 14.80 23.48
CA PRO A 127 -3.32 13.57 22.73
C PRO A 127 -4.71 13.05 22.34
N TYR A 128 -4.78 12.43 21.16
CA TYR A 128 -5.93 11.65 20.72
C TYR A 128 -5.83 10.25 21.31
N LYS A 129 -6.96 9.73 21.81
CA LYS A 129 -7.10 8.35 22.27
C LYS A 129 -8.08 7.62 21.37
N VAL A 130 -7.63 6.55 20.76
CA VAL A 130 -8.44 5.71 19.86
C VAL A 130 -8.58 4.34 20.49
N ASN A 131 -9.81 3.90 20.72
CA ASN A 131 -10.13 2.57 21.21
C ASN A 131 -10.84 1.77 20.12
N VAL A 132 -10.28 0.63 19.74
CA VAL A 132 -10.90 -0.30 18.78
C VAL A 132 -11.23 -1.59 19.51
N THR A 133 -12.52 -1.94 19.57
CA THR A 133 -13.03 -3.14 20.22
C THR A 133 -13.50 -4.15 19.17
N ALA A 134 -12.86 -5.32 19.15
CA ALA A 134 -13.27 -6.49 18.38
C ALA A 134 -14.29 -7.30 19.19
N VAL A 135 -15.43 -7.60 18.58
CA VAL A 135 -16.56 -8.30 19.22
C VAL A 135 -16.98 -9.48 18.37
N ASN A 136 -17.10 -10.65 18.98
CA ASN A 136 -17.75 -11.81 18.38
C ASN A 136 -18.64 -12.53 19.41
N SER A 137 -19.25 -13.65 19.03
CA SER A 137 -20.16 -14.40 19.91
C SER A 137 -19.47 -15.07 21.10
N LEU A 138 -18.14 -15.18 21.10
CA LEU A 138 -17.34 -15.82 22.14
C LEU A 138 -16.68 -14.84 23.10
N GLY A 139 -16.58 -13.56 22.75
CA GLY A 139 -15.97 -12.56 23.62
C GLY A 139 -15.67 -11.22 22.94
N LYS A 140 -14.94 -10.39 23.69
CA LYS A 140 -14.49 -9.07 23.26
C LYS A 140 -13.01 -8.88 23.59
N ALA A 141 -12.30 -8.17 22.73
CA ALA A 141 -10.94 -7.70 22.99
C ALA A 141 -10.80 -6.30 22.40
N PHE A 142 -9.97 -5.46 23.03
CA PHE A 142 -9.83 -4.07 22.60
C PHE A 142 -8.37 -3.64 22.60
N THR A 143 -8.08 -2.61 21.81
CA THR A 143 -6.77 -1.98 21.77
C THR A 143 -6.94 -0.48 21.79
N THR A 144 -6.27 0.14 22.77
CA THR A 144 -6.26 1.59 22.96
C THR A 144 -4.89 2.12 22.60
N ILE A 145 -4.85 3.04 21.64
CA ILE A 145 -3.64 3.79 21.29
C ILE A 145 -3.82 5.27 21.60
N SER A 146 -2.73 5.92 21.99
CA SER A 146 -2.67 7.35 22.28
C SER A 146 -1.57 7.98 21.44
N PHE A 147 -1.84 9.10 20.78
CA PHE A 147 -0.86 9.79 19.93
C PHE A 147 -1.09 11.30 19.91
N GLU A 148 -0.03 12.03 19.57
CA GLU A 148 -0.08 13.46 19.31
C GLU A 148 -0.41 13.72 17.83
N GLU A 149 -1.07 14.84 17.54
CA GLU A 149 -1.45 15.24 16.18
C GLU A 149 -0.26 15.24 15.22
N SER A 150 0.85 15.84 15.65
CA SER A 150 2.10 15.96 14.87
C SER A 150 2.73 14.62 14.52
N SER A 151 2.51 13.58 15.33
CA SER A 151 3.17 12.27 15.18
C SER A 151 2.58 11.40 14.08
N ILE A 152 1.30 11.59 13.75
CA ILE A 152 0.58 10.77 12.76
C ILE A 152 0.54 11.41 11.37
N VAL A 153 1.02 12.65 11.22
CA VAL A 153 1.09 13.33 9.92
C VAL A 153 2.08 12.60 9.02
N LYS A 154 1.57 12.06 7.92
CA LYS A 154 2.36 11.39 6.88
C LYS A 154 1.65 11.59 5.54
N PRO A 155 2.07 12.58 4.72
CA PRO A 155 1.52 12.83 3.39
C PRO A 155 1.59 11.58 2.51
N ASP A 156 0.79 11.54 1.45
CA ASP A 156 0.98 10.52 0.41
C ASP A 156 2.19 10.85 -0.48
N PRO A 157 2.76 9.87 -1.21
CA PRO A 157 3.89 10.13 -2.09
C PRO A 157 3.53 11.14 -3.20
N PRO A 158 4.49 11.95 -3.67
CA PRO A 158 4.29 12.84 -4.82
C PRO A 158 3.75 12.11 -6.05
N GLU A 159 2.88 12.78 -6.78
CA GLU A 159 2.23 12.25 -7.97
C GLU A 159 2.93 12.73 -9.24
N ARG A 160 2.68 12.03 -10.36
CA ARG A 160 3.13 12.46 -11.72
C ARG A 160 4.61 12.86 -11.78
N VAL A 161 5.45 12.07 -11.13
CA VAL A 161 6.91 12.27 -11.22
C VAL A 161 7.31 12.01 -12.67
N THR A 162 8.06 12.93 -13.26
CA THR A 162 8.59 12.81 -14.62
C THR A 162 10.05 13.23 -14.62
N ALA A 163 10.82 12.64 -15.53
CA ALA A 163 12.22 12.96 -15.71
C ALA A 163 12.51 13.07 -17.22
N THR A 164 12.87 14.27 -17.67
CA THR A 164 13.06 14.60 -19.07
C THR A 164 14.52 14.97 -19.35
N PRO A 165 15.12 14.44 -20.44
CA PRO A 165 16.47 14.84 -20.83
C PRO A 165 16.49 16.26 -21.38
N ILE A 166 17.47 17.04 -20.94
CA ILE A 166 17.68 18.39 -21.47
C ILE A 166 18.46 18.29 -22.78
N ARG A 167 17.85 18.77 -23.86
CA ARG A 167 18.44 18.77 -25.22
C ARG A 167 19.82 19.42 -25.21
N LEU A 168 20.74 18.85 -25.99
CA LEU A 168 22.13 19.32 -26.11
C LEU A 168 22.92 19.25 -24.79
N ASN A 169 22.42 18.53 -23.78
CA ASN A 169 23.09 18.41 -22.50
C ASN A 169 23.10 16.96 -21.99
N ALA A 170 24.21 16.27 -22.26
CA ALA A 170 24.35 14.85 -21.94
C ALA A 170 24.52 14.53 -20.45
N ARG A 171 24.54 15.55 -19.57
CA ARG A 171 24.70 15.36 -18.12
C ARG A 171 23.54 15.94 -17.30
N ARG A 172 22.45 16.32 -17.95
CA ARG A 172 21.31 16.95 -17.28
C ARG A 172 20.00 16.21 -17.49
N LEU A 173 19.27 16.07 -16.39
CA LEU A 173 17.90 15.58 -16.34
C LEU A 173 17.06 16.58 -15.57
N GLU A 174 15.96 17.02 -16.17
CA GLU A 174 14.95 17.82 -15.49
C GLU A 174 13.93 16.88 -14.87
N VAL A 175 13.78 16.95 -13.55
CA VAL A 175 12.82 16.15 -12.80
C VAL A 175 11.72 17.07 -12.30
N SER A 176 10.47 16.71 -12.53
CA SER A 176 9.31 17.44 -12.01
C SER A 176 8.29 16.48 -11.42
N TRP A 177 7.52 16.95 -10.44
CA TRP A 177 6.46 16.16 -9.78
C TRP A 177 5.32 17.07 -9.37
N HIS A 178 4.20 16.45 -9.01
CA HIS A 178 3.04 17.12 -8.44
C HIS A 178 2.95 16.80 -6.94
N SER A 179 2.47 17.76 -6.17
CA SER A 179 2.09 17.52 -4.78
C SER A 179 0.95 16.49 -4.70
N PRO A 180 0.86 15.70 -3.62
CA PRO A 180 -0.17 14.69 -3.48
C PRO A 180 -1.56 15.33 -3.50
N ALA A 181 -2.50 14.80 -4.27
CA ALA A 181 -3.85 15.39 -4.39
C ALA A 181 -4.65 15.32 -3.08
N THR A 182 -4.24 14.44 -2.17
CA THR A 182 -4.84 14.31 -0.82
C THR A 182 -4.43 15.44 0.11
N TRP A 183 -3.35 16.18 -0.18
CA TRP A 183 -2.87 17.28 0.64
C TRP A 183 -3.61 18.57 0.25
N PRO A 184 -4.53 19.07 1.10
CA PRO A 184 -5.54 20.02 0.65
C PRO A 184 -5.12 21.49 0.69
N ASP A 185 -4.12 21.84 1.50
CA ASP A 185 -3.78 23.22 1.82
C ASP A 185 -2.26 23.41 1.84
N ILE A 186 -1.68 23.54 0.64
CA ILE A 186 -0.22 23.65 0.48
C ILE A 186 0.31 25.05 0.83
N ASP A 187 -0.55 26.07 0.76
CA ASP A 187 -0.17 27.45 1.04
C ASP A 187 0.06 27.68 2.55
N ASN A 188 -0.78 27.08 3.39
CA ASN A 188 -0.62 27.16 4.85
C ASN A 188 0.24 26.02 5.43
N PHE A 189 0.28 24.87 4.77
CA PHE A 189 1.05 23.69 5.19
C PHE A 189 1.96 23.22 4.06
N PRO A 190 3.06 23.95 3.82
CA PRO A 190 3.96 23.65 2.72
C PRO A 190 4.66 22.31 2.90
N LEU A 191 4.89 21.64 1.78
CA LEU A 191 5.61 20.38 1.74
C LEU A 191 7.06 20.60 1.35
N LYS A 192 7.94 19.83 1.97
CA LYS A 192 9.29 19.59 1.50
C LYS A 192 9.40 18.21 0.86
N TYR A 193 10.34 18.10 -0.06
CA TYR A 193 10.55 16.92 -0.87
C TYR A 193 11.95 16.38 -0.68
N PHE A 194 12.08 15.05 -0.71
CA PHE A 194 13.35 14.36 -0.70
C PHE A 194 13.46 13.61 -2.02
N LEU A 195 14.31 14.10 -2.90
CA LEU A 195 14.63 13.47 -4.17
C LEU A 195 15.78 12.50 -3.94
N ARG A 196 15.63 11.27 -4.42
CA ARG A 196 16.74 10.33 -4.56
C ARG A 196 16.91 9.87 -5.99
N TYR A 197 18.16 9.77 -6.42
CA TYR A 197 18.48 9.26 -7.74
C TYR A 197 19.79 8.47 -7.73
N ARG A 198 19.88 7.48 -8.60
CA ARG A 198 21.12 6.74 -8.86
C ARG A 198 21.14 6.24 -10.30
N PRO A 199 22.32 6.14 -10.93
CA PRO A 199 22.43 5.42 -12.18
C PRO A 199 22.27 3.91 -11.94
N LEU A 200 21.70 3.16 -12.88
CA LEU A 200 21.51 1.71 -12.72
C LEU A 200 22.83 0.94 -12.54
N ILE A 201 23.93 1.51 -13.02
CA ILE A 201 25.28 0.95 -12.88
C ILE A 201 25.88 1.07 -11.46
N ARG A 202 25.20 1.76 -10.53
CA ARG A 202 25.67 1.93 -9.14
C ARG A 202 24.53 1.72 -8.15
N GLU A 203 24.84 1.16 -6.99
CA GLU A 203 23.87 0.99 -5.90
C GLU A 203 23.74 2.22 -4.98
N GLN A 204 24.69 3.15 -5.04
CA GLN A 204 24.70 4.31 -4.17
C GLN A 204 23.67 5.36 -4.62
N TRP A 205 22.75 5.70 -3.70
CA TRP A 205 21.79 6.78 -3.87
C TRP A 205 22.40 8.15 -3.61
N GLN A 206 22.11 9.09 -4.50
CA GLN A 206 22.25 10.50 -4.25
C GLN A 206 20.95 11.07 -3.72
N HIS A 207 21.04 12.09 -2.88
CA HIS A 207 19.90 12.67 -2.18
C HIS A 207 19.92 14.19 -2.29
N VAL A 208 18.75 14.78 -2.48
CA VAL A 208 18.55 16.24 -2.51
C VAL A 208 17.28 16.55 -1.74
N GLU A 209 17.38 17.40 -0.72
CA GLU A 209 16.22 17.93 0.01
C GLU A 209 15.83 19.28 -0.62
N LEU A 210 14.54 19.44 -0.89
CA LEU A 210 13.97 20.58 -1.59
C LEU A 210 12.78 21.09 -0.80
N SER A 211 12.80 22.35 -0.39
CA SER A 211 11.65 23.00 0.25
C SER A 211 10.88 23.79 -0.80
N ASP A 212 9.56 23.64 -0.83
CA ASP A 212 8.66 24.48 -1.64
C ASP A 212 9.01 24.54 -3.15
N SER A 213 9.55 23.44 -3.69
CA SER A 213 9.82 23.27 -5.12
C SER A 213 9.28 21.93 -5.60
N THR A 214 8.62 21.96 -6.75
CA THR A 214 8.07 20.79 -7.45
C THR A 214 8.93 20.33 -8.62
N SER A 215 10.13 20.91 -8.77
CA SER A 215 11.08 20.51 -9.80
C SER A 215 12.53 20.65 -9.35
N HIS A 216 13.40 19.88 -9.99
CA HIS A 216 14.84 19.92 -9.78
C HIS A 216 15.60 19.46 -11.04
N THR A 217 16.70 20.14 -11.35
CA THR A 217 17.59 19.72 -12.43
C THR A 217 18.80 18.99 -11.86
N ILE A 218 18.90 17.70 -12.16
CA ILE A 218 20.12 16.90 -11.91
C ILE A 218 21.20 17.38 -12.89
N THR A 219 22.39 17.69 -12.40
CA THR A 219 23.48 18.30 -13.21
C THR A 219 24.73 17.45 -13.36
N ASP A 220 24.80 16.34 -12.62
CA ASP A 220 25.92 15.42 -12.53
C ASP A 220 25.59 14.04 -13.12
N ALA A 221 24.58 13.98 -14.01
CA ALA A 221 24.18 12.71 -14.62
C ALA A 221 25.27 12.15 -15.55
N TYR A 222 25.44 10.83 -15.54
CA TYR A 222 26.35 10.13 -16.45
C TYR A 222 25.73 10.03 -17.84
N ALA A 223 26.46 10.51 -18.84
CA ALA A 223 26.03 10.48 -20.23
C ALA A 223 25.68 9.07 -20.69
N GLY A 224 24.49 8.93 -21.28
CA GLY A 224 23.96 7.68 -21.81
C GLY A 224 23.76 6.55 -20.79
N LYS A 225 23.74 6.87 -19.50
CA LYS A 225 23.38 5.91 -18.45
C LYS A 225 21.97 6.17 -17.97
N GLU A 226 21.21 5.10 -17.83
CA GLU A 226 19.86 5.15 -17.28
C GLU A 226 19.91 5.38 -15.76
N TYR A 227 18.97 6.16 -15.26
CA TYR A 227 18.79 6.52 -13.85
C TYR A 227 17.45 6.03 -13.32
N ILE A 228 17.44 5.63 -12.06
CA ILE A 228 16.22 5.43 -11.25
C ILE A 228 16.05 6.65 -10.36
N ILE A 229 14.88 7.27 -10.40
CA ILE A 229 14.57 8.51 -9.69
C ILE A 229 13.29 8.33 -8.89
N GLN A 230 13.29 8.77 -7.64
CA GLN A 230 12.13 8.73 -6.73
C GLN A 230 12.07 9.97 -5.86
N VAL A 231 10.85 10.35 -5.46
CA VAL A 231 10.60 11.52 -4.62
C VAL A 231 9.73 11.10 -3.44
N ALA A 232 10.01 11.62 -2.25
CA ALA A 232 9.14 11.53 -1.08
C ALA A 232 8.75 12.94 -0.63
N ALA A 233 7.60 13.08 0.05
CA ALA A 233 7.10 14.34 0.59
C ALA A 233 7.01 14.28 2.12
N LYS A 234 7.17 15.43 2.78
CA LYS A 234 6.93 15.62 4.20
C LYS A 234 6.43 17.04 4.43
N ASP A 235 5.59 17.24 5.44
CA ASP A 235 5.37 18.57 6.00
C ASP A 235 6.70 19.18 6.48
N THR A 236 6.82 20.51 6.40
CA THR A 236 8.05 21.23 6.75
C THR A 236 8.40 21.13 8.23
N GLU A 237 7.41 21.05 9.12
CA GLU A 237 7.59 21.16 10.56
C GLU A 237 7.27 19.85 11.29
N ILE A 238 6.19 19.15 10.91
CA ILE A 238 5.66 18.01 11.66
C ILE A 238 5.66 16.70 10.84
N GLY A 239 5.32 15.61 11.49
CA GLY A 239 5.10 14.33 10.82
C GLY A 239 6.34 13.60 10.35
N THR A 240 6.10 12.65 9.45
CA THR A 240 7.10 11.74 8.89
C THR A 240 7.06 11.77 7.36
N TRP A 241 8.17 11.36 6.74
CA TRP A 241 8.27 11.24 5.29
C TRP A 241 7.23 10.26 4.75
N SER A 242 6.64 10.59 3.61
CA SER A 242 5.84 9.68 2.81
C SER A 242 6.67 8.46 2.39
N ASP A 243 5.99 7.44 1.88
CA ASP A 243 6.67 6.41 1.12
C ASP A 243 7.26 7.03 -0.16
N TRP A 244 8.23 6.35 -0.77
CA TRP A 244 8.80 6.81 -2.03
C TRP A 244 7.77 6.71 -3.15
N SER A 245 7.77 7.69 -4.05
CA SER A 245 6.97 7.64 -5.26
C SER A 245 7.32 6.42 -6.11
N VAL A 246 6.42 6.10 -7.04
CA VAL A 246 6.73 5.13 -8.09
C VAL A 246 8.03 5.56 -8.79
N ALA A 247 8.95 4.62 -8.95
CA ALA A 247 10.24 4.89 -9.56
C ALA A 247 10.07 5.26 -11.03
N VAL A 248 10.76 6.32 -11.45
CA VAL A 248 10.82 6.74 -12.84
C VAL A 248 12.22 6.52 -13.39
N HIS A 249 12.24 6.17 -14.67
CA HIS A 249 13.44 5.83 -15.40
C HIS A 249 13.71 6.90 -16.46
N ALA A 250 14.94 7.38 -16.54
CA ALA A 250 15.34 8.35 -17.55
C ALA A 250 16.81 8.19 -17.93
N THR A 251 17.11 8.46 -19.19
CA THR A 251 18.48 8.52 -19.71
C THR A 251 18.77 9.95 -20.17
N PRO A 252 19.89 10.57 -19.77
CA PRO A 252 20.28 11.89 -20.24
C PRO A 252 20.40 11.94 -21.76
N TRP A 253 20.34 13.14 -22.33
CA TRP A 253 20.39 13.31 -23.77
C TRP A 253 21.67 12.72 -24.38
N ILE A 254 21.54 12.04 -25.51
CA ILE A 254 22.65 11.56 -26.32
C ILE A 254 22.43 12.14 -27.72
N GLU A 255 23.51 12.53 -28.40
CA GLU A 255 23.44 12.76 -29.84
C GLU A 255 23.01 11.47 -30.52
N ASP A 256 22.04 11.56 -31.43
CA ASP A 256 21.78 10.45 -32.33
C ASP A 256 23.09 10.13 -33.05
N PRO A 257 23.57 8.86 -33.04
CA PRO A 257 24.79 8.53 -33.74
C PRO A 257 24.59 8.93 -35.20
N LEU A 258 25.44 9.86 -35.67
CA LEU A 258 25.46 10.25 -37.07
C LEU A 258 25.50 8.95 -37.89
N PRO A 259 24.60 8.77 -38.89
CA PRO A 259 24.71 7.62 -39.77
C PRO A 259 26.13 7.65 -40.33
N ILE A 260 26.88 6.59 -40.05
CA ILE A 260 28.21 6.40 -40.62
C ILE A 260 27.97 6.34 -42.13
N THR A 261 28.10 7.46 -42.84
CA THR A 261 28.31 7.44 -44.28
C THR A 261 29.59 6.67 -44.44
N SER A 262 29.47 5.40 -44.80
CA SER A 262 30.57 4.63 -45.34
C SER A 262 31.11 5.45 -46.51
N THR A 263 32.24 6.13 -46.29
CA THR A 263 33.07 6.69 -47.34
C THR A 263 33.50 5.48 -48.17
N THR A 264 32.67 5.14 -49.14
CA THR A 264 33.01 4.16 -50.15
C THR A 264 34.01 4.91 -51.01
N GLU A 265 35.27 4.51 -50.93
CA GLU A 265 36.30 4.96 -51.84
C GLU A 265 35.73 4.89 -53.26
N VAL A 266 35.86 6.02 -53.97
CA VAL A 266 35.44 6.16 -55.34
C VAL A 266 36.35 5.28 -56.18
N ASP A 267 35.91 4.07 -56.50
CA ASP A 267 36.48 3.35 -57.63
C ASP A 267 35.55 3.50 -58.83
N VAL A 268 36.04 4.29 -59.80
CA VAL A 268 35.37 4.54 -61.07
C VAL A 268 35.53 3.28 -61.93
N SER A 269 34.49 2.47 -62.03
CA SER A 269 34.30 1.60 -63.20
C SER A 269 32.84 1.22 -63.43
N THR A 270 32.25 1.91 -64.41
CA THR A 270 31.35 1.38 -65.45
C THR A 270 30.31 0.31 -65.06
N GLY A 271 29.08 0.80 -64.81
CA GLY A 271 27.87 0.35 -65.51
C GLY A 271 27.30 -1.04 -65.26
N ARG A 272 26.26 -1.13 -64.41
CA ARG A 272 24.94 -1.75 -64.76
C ARG A 272 23.94 -1.52 -63.63
N ALA A 273 22.77 -0.97 -63.96
CA ALA A 273 21.66 -0.81 -63.02
C ALA A 273 21.09 -2.18 -62.62
N MET A 274 21.13 -2.50 -61.31
CA MET A 274 20.40 -3.62 -60.73
C MET A 274 19.41 -3.06 -59.70
N LYS A 275 18.12 -3.02 -60.04
CA LYS A 275 17.04 -2.71 -59.09
C LYS A 275 17.00 -3.81 -58.03
N ARG A 276 17.30 -3.49 -56.78
CA ARG A 276 17.05 -4.38 -55.63
C ARG A 276 15.74 -3.96 -54.96
N THR A 277 14.69 -4.74 -55.22
CA THR A 277 13.44 -4.71 -54.45
C THR A 277 13.70 -5.31 -53.07
N VAL A 278 13.56 -4.52 -52.01
CA VAL A 278 13.63 -5.01 -50.63
C VAL A 278 12.25 -5.58 -50.27
N ARG A 279 12.19 -6.89 -50.03
CA ARG A 279 10.99 -7.60 -49.58
C ARG A 279 11.11 -7.78 -48.06
N TRP A 280 10.30 -7.07 -47.29
CA TRP A 280 10.22 -7.26 -45.84
C TRP A 280 9.53 -8.60 -45.56
N SER A 281 10.21 -9.49 -44.83
CA SER A 281 9.58 -10.68 -44.25
C SER A 281 9.40 -10.41 -42.76
N PHE A 282 8.15 -10.22 -42.33
CA PHE A 282 7.76 -10.21 -40.93
C PHE A 282 7.51 -11.67 -40.53
N GLU A 283 8.34 -12.21 -39.65
CA GLU A 283 8.06 -13.48 -38.99
C GLU A 283 7.69 -13.17 -37.53
N LEU A 284 6.40 -13.37 -37.25
CA LEU A 284 5.79 -13.24 -35.94
C LEU A 284 6.04 -14.56 -35.21
N MET A 285 6.93 -14.59 -34.20
CA MET A 285 6.96 -15.72 -33.26
C MET A 285 6.05 -15.41 -32.08
N LEU A 286 4.89 -16.06 -32.09
CA LEU A 286 4.07 -16.35 -30.92
C LEU A 286 4.49 -17.73 -30.40
N THR A 287 4.89 -17.78 -29.13
CA THR A 287 4.66 -18.92 -28.23
C THR A 287 4.39 -18.36 -26.85
#